data_AF-A0A845DF29-F1
#
_entry.id   AF-A0A845DF29-F1
#
_cell.length_a   1.000
_cell.length_b   1.000
_cell.length_c   1.000
_cell.angle_alpha   90.00
_cell.angle_beta   90.00
_cell.angle_gamma   90.00
#
_symmetry.space_group_name_H-M   'P 1'
#
loop_
_entity.id
_entity.type
_entity.pdbx_description
1 polymer ?
#
loop_
_entity_poly.entity_id
_entity_poly.type
_entity_poly.pdbx_seq_one_letter_code
_entity_poly.pdbx_strand_id
1 'polypeptide(L)'
;MTQRKMHRRRFLQLSGATTAAVVLAACGGPEPEVMTEEPAAAPAAKEEEPKQAVMEEAEAPSQYSESPRLAEMVANGDLPPVTERLPVSPLVLPRESIGEYGGLVRQIHLDPSSFVSQYGWFAERMLTYSDQDLKTIKPNMFASWEVSDDATHYTFH
;
A
#
# COMPACT_ATOMS: atom_id res chain seq x y z
N MET A 1 53.14 5.28 -20.54
CA MET A 1 51.98 4.52 -20.04
C MET A 1 51.49 3.58 -21.14
N THR A 2 51.79 2.30 -21.04
CA THR A 2 51.49 1.31 -22.10
C THR A 2 50.09 0.74 -21.86
N GLN A 3 49.12 1.18 -22.65
CA GLN A 3 47.73 0.68 -22.61
C GLN A 3 47.69 -0.81 -23.03
N ARG A 4 47.48 -1.71 -22.07
CA ARG A 4 47.31 -3.15 -22.31
C ARG A 4 45.89 -3.41 -22.81
N LYS A 5 45.71 -3.59 -24.13
CA LYS A 5 44.40 -3.94 -24.72
C LYS A 5 44.01 -5.38 -24.34
N MET A 6 42.92 -5.53 -23.58
CA MET A 6 42.35 -6.85 -23.27
C MET A 6 41.54 -7.36 -24.47
N HIS A 7 42.01 -8.42 -25.12
CA HIS A 7 41.26 -9.11 -26.18
C HIS A 7 40.24 -10.09 -25.58
N ARG A 8 39.06 -10.20 -26.21
CA ARG A 8 37.96 -11.10 -25.82
C ARG A 8 38.41 -12.52 -25.47
N ARG A 9 39.43 -13.03 -26.18
CA ARG A 9 40.01 -14.37 -25.95
C ARG A 9 40.79 -14.46 -24.64
N ARG A 10 41.53 -13.41 -24.25
CA ARG A 10 42.21 -13.31 -22.95
C ARG A 10 41.21 -13.09 -21.81
N PHE A 11 40.13 -12.34 -22.06
CA PHE A 11 39.04 -12.19 -21.10
C PHE A 11 38.37 -13.54 -20.81
N LEU A 12 38.00 -14.30 -21.85
CA LEU A 12 37.43 -15.65 -21.69
C LEU A 12 38.39 -16.63 -20.99
N GLN A 13 39.69 -16.55 -21.27
CA GLN A 13 40.71 -17.36 -20.59
C GLN A 13 40.85 -17.01 -19.10
N LEU A 14 40.83 -15.72 -18.75
CA LEU A 14 40.89 -15.26 -17.36
C LEU A 14 39.60 -15.60 -16.59
N SER A 15 38.44 -15.42 -17.21
CA SER A 15 37.15 -15.78 -16.61
C SER A 15 36.99 -17.28 -16.40
N GLY A 16 37.48 -18.12 -17.33
CA GLY A 16 37.48 -19.57 -17.16
C GLY A 16 38.40 -20.06 -16.04
N ALA A 17 39.54 -19.39 -15.83
CA ALA A 17 40.48 -19.74 -14.77
C ALA A 17 39.93 -19.44 -13.36
N THR A 18 39.11 -18.39 -13.21
CA THR A 18 38.46 -18.07 -11.92
C THR A 18 37.37 -19.06 -11.53
N THR A 19 36.65 -19.66 -12.47
CA THR A 19 35.60 -20.65 -12.17
C THR A 19 36.18 -22.01 -11.76
N ALA A 20 37.36 -22.38 -12.30
CA ALA A 20 38.04 -23.63 -11.94
C ALA A 20 38.62 -23.61 -10.51
N ALA A 21 38.95 -22.43 -9.96
CA ALA A 21 39.45 -22.29 -8.60
C ALA A 21 38.37 -22.52 -7.53
N VAL A 22 37.10 -22.23 -7.83
CA VAL A 22 35.98 -22.39 -6.88
C VAL A 22 35.60 -23.87 -6.70
N VAL A 23 35.76 -24.70 -7.74
CA VAL A 23 35.41 -26.14 -7.67
C VAL A 23 36.43 -26.95 -6.87
N LEU A 24 37.70 -26.53 -6.80
CA LEU A 24 38.73 -27.24 -6.04
C LEU A 24 38.71 -26.98 -4.53
N ALA A 25 38.06 -25.89 -4.06
CA ALA A 25 37.90 -25.61 -2.64
C ALA A 25 36.77 -26.40 -1.97
N ALA A 26 35.86 -26.98 -2.76
CA ALA A 26 34.66 -27.66 -2.23
C ALA A 26 34.86 -29.15 -1.89
N CYS A 27 36.02 -29.75 -2.20
CA CYS A 27 36.25 -31.18 -2.00
C CYS A 27 37.52 -31.53 -1.20
N GLY A 28 38.18 -30.59 -0.51
CA GLY A 28 39.43 -30.91 0.19
C GLY A 28 39.94 -29.96 1.27
N GLY A 29 39.12 -29.05 1.80
CA GLY A 29 39.49 -28.21 2.96
C GLY A 29 39.23 -28.93 4.30
N PRO A 30 40.05 -28.69 5.35
CA PRO A 30 39.83 -29.27 6.67
C PRO A 30 38.49 -28.78 7.25
N GLU A 31 37.80 -29.71 7.89
CA GLU A 31 36.51 -29.54 8.56
C GLU A 31 36.59 -28.37 9.57
N PRO A 32 35.71 -27.35 9.47
CA PRO A 32 35.67 -26.32 10.48
C PRO A 32 35.12 -26.95 11.75
N GLU A 33 35.93 -26.93 12.82
CA GLU A 33 35.49 -27.25 14.16
C GLU A 33 34.19 -26.46 14.45
N VAL A 34 33.14 -27.21 14.77
CA VAL A 34 31.89 -26.65 15.26
C VAL A 34 32.20 -25.99 16.60
N MET A 35 32.44 -24.68 16.57
CA MET A 35 32.22 -23.83 17.72
C MET A 35 30.74 -23.95 18.07
N THR A 36 30.43 -24.74 19.10
CA THR A 36 29.18 -24.60 19.86
C THR A 36 29.24 -23.26 20.58
N GLU A 37 28.91 -22.20 19.86
CA GLU A 37 28.44 -20.96 20.46
C GLU A 37 26.96 -21.17 20.77
N GLU A 38 26.68 -21.38 22.05
CA GLU A 38 25.34 -21.33 22.64
C GLU A 38 24.64 -20.07 22.13
N PRO A 39 23.45 -20.16 21.50
CA PRO A 39 22.76 -18.96 21.06
C PRO A 39 22.41 -18.16 22.31
N ALA A 40 23.15 -17.08 22.53
CA ALA A 40 22.78 -16.04 23.45
C ALA A 40 21.34 -15.63 23.13
N ALA A 41 20.46 -15.86 24.10
CA ALA A 41 19.07 -15.47 24.03
C ALA A 41 19.00 -13.99 23.65
N ALA A 42 18.63 -13.71 22.40
CA ALA A 42 18.27 -12.38 21.97
C ALA A 42 17.13 -11.92 22.90
N PRO A 43 17.22 -10.71 23.50
CA PRO A 43 16.13 -10.21 24.31
C PRO A 43 14.89 -10.15 23.42
N ALA A 44 13.84 -10.84 23.86
CA ALA A 44 12.53 -10.80 23.25
C ALA A 44 12.16 -9.33 23.01
N ALA A 45 12.16 -8.95 21.74
CA ALA A 45 11.51 -7.73 21.31
C ALA A 45 10.07 -7.85 21.78
N LYS A 46 9.71 -6.99 22.72
CA LYS A 46 8.33 -6.83 23.17
C LYS A 46 7.54 -6.48 21.93
N GLU A 47 6.75 -7.44 21.47
CA GLU A 47 5.75 -7.26 20.44
C GLU A 47 4.75 -6.26 21.02
N GLU A 48 4.86 -5.01 20.58
CA GLU A 48 3.83 -4.01 20.82
C GLU A 48 2.59 -4.50 20.07
N GLU A 49 1.55 -4.86 20.83
CA GLU A 49 0.20 -5.06 20.32
C GLU A 49 -0.10 -3.96 19.29
N PRO A 50 -0.66 -4.29 18.12
CA PRO A 50 -1.09 -3.28 17.19
C PRO A 50 -2.22 -2.52 17.88
N LYS A 51 -1.89 -1.39 18.50
CA LYS A 51 -2.88 -0.38 18.89
C LYS A 51 -3.64 -0.06 17.62
N GLN A 52 -4.86 -0.59 17.54
CA GLN A 52 -5.85 -0.17 16.58
C GLN A 52 -5.82 1.36 16.59
N ALA A 53 -5.49 1.93 15.43
CA ALA A 53 -5.51 3.37 15.24
C ALA A 53 -6.97 3.79 15.35
N VAL A 54 -7.41 4.07 16.57
CA VAL A 54 -8.61 4.86 16.84
C VAL A 54 -8.26 6.25 16.34
N MET A 55 -8.51 6.48 15.06
CA MET A 55 -8.58 7.82 14.55
C MET A 55 -9.78 8.50 15.19
N GLU A 56 -9.55 9.73 15.60
CA GLU A 56 -10.58 10.66 16.04
C GLU A 56 -11.71 10.70 15.00
N GLU A 57 -12.83 10.10 15.37
CA GLU A 57 -14.04 10.01 14.57
C GLU A 57 -14.58 11.44 14.44
N ALA A 58 -14.34 12.05 13.29
CA ALA A 58 -14.90 13.35 12.98
C ALA A 58 -16.43 13.20 12.94
N GLU A 59 -17.13 13.89 13.85
CA GLU A 59 -18.59 13.82 13.96
C GLU A 59 -19.24 14.21 12.61
N ALA A 60 -20.22 13.41 12.19
CA ALA A 60 -20.99 13.69 10.99
C ALA A 60 -21.75 15.02 11.12
N PRO A 61 -21.73 15.89 10.10
CA PRO A 61 -22.41 17.18 10.17
C PRO A 61 -23.93 17.00 10.21
N SER A 62 -24.62 17.89 10.94
CA SER A 62 -26.09 17.86 11.06
C SER A 62 -26.83 18.25 9.79
N GLN A 63 -26.13 18.82 8.79
CA GLN A 63 -26.67 19.21 7.49
C GLN A 63 -25.67 18.84 6.39
N TYR A 64 -26.20 18.44 5.24
CA TYR A 64 -25.40 18.06 4.07
C TYR A 64 -25.65 19.00 2.90
N SER A 65 -24.58 19.31 2.19
CA SER A 65 -24.61 20.00 0.90
C SER A 65 -24.39 19.01 -0.24
N GLU A 66 -24.84 19.35 -1.44
CA GLU A 66 -24.61 18.56 -2.65
C GLU A 66 -24.20 19.45 -3.82
N SER A 67 -23.66 18.84 -4.89
CA SER A 67 -23.20 19.62 -6.05
C SER A 67 -24.39 20.32 -6.74
N PRO A 68 -24.19 21.50 -7.37
CA PRO A 68 -25.27 22.24 -8.03
C PRO A 68 -26.06 21.41 -9.04
N ARG A 69 -25.38 20.56 -9.81
CA ARG A 69 -26.00 19.66 -10.78
C ARG A 69 -26.93 18.62 -10.13
N LEU A 70 -26.58 18.12 -8.95
CA LEU A 70 -27.43 17.16 -8.23
C LEU A 70 -28.64 17.88 -7.61
N ALA A 71 -28.44 19.09 -7.08
CA ALA A 71 -29.53 19.91 -6.56
C ALA A 71 -30.58 20.22 -7.64
N GLU A 72 -30.17 20.50 -8.88
CA GLU A 72 -31.09 20.65 -10.03
C GLU A 72 -31.89 19.38 -10.29
N MET A 73 -31.26 18.19 -10.25
CA MET A 73 -31.96 16.91 -10.43
C MET A 73 -32.96 16.64 -9.31
N VAL A 74 -32.63 17.01 -8.06
CA VAL A 74 -33.56 16.92 -6.92
C VAL A 74 -34.74 17.86 -7.12
N ALA A 75 -34.50 19.10 -7.52
CA ALA A 75 -35.56 20.07 -7.78
C ALA A 75 -36.50 19.64 -8.92
N ASN A 76 -35.98 18.92 -9.91
CA ASN A 76 -36.77 18.35 -11.00
C ASN A 76 -37.51 17.06 -10.62
N GLY A 77 -37.24 16.49 -9.44
CA GLY A 77 -37.81 15.22 -8.99
C GLY A 77 -37.15 13.97 -9.58
N ASP A 78 -36.04 14.12 -10.29
CA ASP A 78 -35.29 13.01 -10.90
C ASP A 78 -34.39 12.28 -9.90
N LEU A 79 -34.12 12.89 -8.73
CA LEU A 79 -33.23 12.36 -7.71
C LEU A 79 -33.79 12.60 -6.29
N PRO A 80 -33.69 11.62 -5.37
CA PRO A 80 -33.99 11.85 -3.95
C PRO A 80 -33.03 12.88 -3.32
N PRO A 81 -33.47 13.59 -2.26
CA PRO A 81 -32.62 14.55 -1.55
C PRO A 81 -31.40 13.86 -0.92
N VAL A 82 -30.31 14.62 -0.74
CA VAL A 82 -29.01 14.09 -0.24
C VAL A 82 -29.13 13.28 1.06
N THR A 83 -29.99 13.69 1.98
CA THR A 83 -30.22 13.03 3.28
C THR A 83 -30.81 11.63 3.15
N GLU A 84 -31.55 11.34 2.07
CA GLU A 84 -32.10 10.01 1.80
C GLU A 84 -31.10 9.11 1.04
N ARG A 85 -30.10 9.72 0.38
CA ARG A 85 -29.10 9.01 -0.41
C ARG A 85 -27.88 8.58 0.41
N LEU A 86 -27.53 9.34 1.43
CA LEU A 86 -26.38 9.05 2.28
C LEU A 86 -26.69 7.89 3.25
N PRO A 87 -25.68 7.07 3.59
CA PRO A 87 -25.83 6.10 4.66
C PRO A 87 -26.02 6.80 6.01
N VAL A 88 -26.55 6.08 6.99
CA VAL A 88 -26.76 6.58 8.36
C VAL A 88 -25.45 7.06 8.99
N SER A 89 -24.34 6.37 8.71
CA SER A 89 -22.99 6.74 9.14
C SER A 89 -22.10 6.97 7.92
N PRO A 90 -22.06 8.19 7.37
CA PRO A 90 -21.18 8.51 6.24
C PRO A 90 -19.73 8.64 6.70
N LEU A 91 -18.79 8.20 5.84
CA LEU A 91 -17.37 8.41 6.06
C LEU A 91 -17.04 9.91 5.99
N VAL A 92 -16.46 10.44 7.06
CA VAL A 92 -16.00 11.83 7.13
C VAL A 92 -14.50 11.88 6.80
N LEU A 93 -14.14 12.66 5.78
CA LEU A 93 -12.76 12.78 5.29
C LEU A 93 -12.14 14.12 5.74
N PRO A 94 -11.34 14.15 6.81
CA PRO A 94 -10.67 15.37 7.24
C PRO A 94 -9.61 15.81 6.20
N ARG A 95 -9.64 17.09 5.86
CA ARG A 95 -8.72 17.75 4.93
C ARG A 95 -8.22 19.07 5.46
N GLU A 96 -7.09 19.51 4.92
CA GLU A 96 -6.47 20.79 5.26
C GLU A 96 -7.40 21.98 4.97
N SER A 97 -8.26 21.84 3.96
CA SER A 97 -9.27 22.82 3.60
C SER A 97 -10.52 22.17 3.00
N ILE A 98 -11.64 22.90 3.03
CA ILE A 98 -12.89 22.49 2.40
C ILE A 98 -12.80 22.79 0.90
N GLY A 99 -13.11 21.78 0.07
CA GLY A 99 -13.14 21.90 -1.38
C GLY A 99 -14.41 22.56 -1.92
N GLU A 100 -14.38 22.95 -3.20
CA GLU A 100 -15.52 23.49 -3.93
C GLU A 100 -16.06 22.48 -4.95
N TYR A 101 -17.38 22.46 -5.15
CA TYR A 101 -17.99 21.58 -6.15
C TYR A 101 -17.73 22.07 -7.58
N GLY A 102 -17.39 21.14 -8.46
CA GLY A 102 -17.41 21.36 -9.91
C GLY A 102 -16.07 21.15 -10.59
N GLY A 103 -15.95 21.70 -11.79
CA GLY A 103 -14.78 21.54 -12.65
C GLY A 103 -14.82 20.27 -13.52
N LEU A 104 -13.77 20.10 -14.32
CA LEU A 104 -13.57 18.94 -15.18
C LEU A 104 -12.12 18.49 -15.04
N VAL A 105 -11.90 17.29 -14.52
CA VAL A 105 -10.58 16.66 -14.52
C VAL A 105 -10.32 16.09 -15.91
N ARG A 106 -9.39 16.71 -16.66
CA ARG A 106 -8.95 16.20 -17.96
C ARG A 106 -7.68 15.38 -17.78
N GLN A 107 -7.69 14.16 -18.27
CA GLN A 107 -6.56 13.25 -18.19
C GLN A 107 -6.21 12.67 -19.56
N ILE A 108 -4.96 12.22 -19.68
CA ILE A 108 -4.49 11.46 -20.84
C ILE A 108 -4.52 10.00 -20.44
N HIS A 109 -5.15 9.17 -21.27
CA HIS A 109 -5.15 7.73 -21.12
C HIS A 109 -4.47 7.10 -22.33
N LEU A 110 -3.43 6.31 -22.10
CA LEU A 110 -2.54 5.82 -23.16
C LEU A 110 -2.98 4.47 -23.74
N ASP A 111 -3.87 3.76 -23.06
CA ASP A 111 -4.34 2.45 -23.49
C ASP A 111 -5.83 2.50 -23.84
N PRO A 112 -6.25 2.21 -25.09
CA PRO A 112 -7.66 2.21 -25.46
C PRO A 112 -8.45 1.01 -24.90
N SER A 113 -7.77 -0.03 -24.40
CA SER A 113 -8.34 -1.32 -24.02
C SER A 113 -8.18 -1.66 -22.53
N SER A 114 -7.11 -1.19 -21.90
CA SER A 114 -6.79 -1.47 -20.50
C SER A 114 -7.21 -0.32 -19.60
N PHE A 115 -8.00 -0.62 -18.58
CA PHE A 115 -8.46 0.35 -17.60
C PHE A 115 -7.55 0.42 -16.36
N VAL A 116 -6.38 -0.23 -16.38
CA VAL A 116 -5.60 -0.47 -15.15
C VAL A 116 -5.19 0.85 -14.46
N SER A 117 -4.85 1.87 -15.24
CA SER A 117 -4.49 3.19 -14.71
C SER A 117 -5.67 3.97 -14.09
N GLN A 118 -6.90 3.54 -14.38
CA GLN A 118 -8.12 4.19 -13.93
C GLN A 118 -8.75 3.52 -12.70
N TYR A 119 -8.33 2.31 -12.31
CA TYR A 119 -8.94 1.62 -11.15
C TYR A 119 -9.02 2.48 -9.89
N GLY A 120 -7.98 3.26 -9.57
CA GLY A 120 -8.00 4.13 -8.40
C GLY A 120 -9.03 5.26 -8.43
N TRP A 121 -9.64 5.54 -9.58
CA TRP A 121 -10.67 6.58 -9.75
C TRP A 121 -12.08 6.01 -9.72
N PHE A 122 -12.27 4.77 -10.18
CA PHE A 122 -13.58 4.19 -10.41
C PHE A 122 -13.90 2.99 -9.52
N ALA A 123 -12.91 2.43 -8.84
CA ALA A 123 -13.10 1.38 -7.86
C ALA A 123 -12.84 1.95 -6.48
N GLU A 124 -13.81 1.79 -5.60
CA GLU A 124 -13.63 2.10 -4.19
C GLU A 124 -12.94 0.94 -3.48
N ARG A 125 -12.14 1.25 -2.47
CA ARG A 125 -11.43 0.25 -1.68
C ARG A 125 -12.23 -0.12 -0.44
N MET A 126 -12.16 -1.37 0.00
CA MET A 126 -12.77 -1.74 1.30
C MET A 126 -12.15 -0.97 2.47
N LEU A 127 -10.82 -0.84 2.44
CA LEU A 127 -10.00 -0.06 3.36
C LEU A 127 -8.98 0.77 2.55
N THR A 128 -8.56 1.91 3.11
CA THR A 128 -7.64 2.83 2.42
C THR A 128 -6.35 3.04 3.20
N TYR A 129 -5.31 3.50 2.53
CA TYR A 129 -4.10 3.97 3.21
C TYR A 129 -4.24 5.44 3.56
N SER A 130 -3.70 5.83 4.71
CA SER A 130 -3.50 7.22 5.07
C SER A 130 -2.67 7.91 3.99
N ASP A 131 -3.16 9.02 3.46
CA ASP A 131 -2.41 9.85 2.53
C ASP A 131 -1.31 10.68 3.21
N GLN A 132 -1.26 10.69 4.55
CA GLN A 132 -0.24 11.37 5.33
C GLN A 132 1.06 10.56 5.44
N ASP A 133 0.96 9.24 5.62
CA ASP A 133 2.13 8.36 5.84
C ASP A 133 2.24 7.19 4.84
N LEU A 134 1.20 6.95 4.04
CA LEU A 134 1.07 5.87 3.06
C LEU A 134 1.29 4.47 3.66
N LYS A 135 1.08 4.31 4.97
CA LYS A 135 1.34 3.07 5.72
C LYS A 135 0.18 2.68 6.62
N THR A 136 -0.41 3.65 7.30
CA THR A 136 -1.51 3.39 8.22
C THR A 136 -2.78 3.06 7.44
N ILE A 137 -3.42 1.93 7.77
CA ILE A 137 -4.71 1.55 7.19
C ILE A 137 -5.81 2.33 7.90
N LYS A 138 -6.71 2.95 7.13
CA LYS A 138 -7.86 3.73 7.58
C LYS A 138 -9.17 3.11 7.09
N PRO A 139 -10.28 3.36 7.81
CA PRO A 139 -11.63 3.02 7.36
C PRO A 139 -11.93 3.59 5.97
N ASN A 140 -12.80 2.89 5.24
CA ASN A 140 -13.36 3.38 3.99
C ASN A 140 -14.78 2.87 3.79
N MET A 141 -14.99 1.79 3.01
CA MET A 141 -16.31 1.15 2.93
C MET A 141 -16.64 0.40 4.23
N PHE A 142 -15.64 -0.22 4.86
CA PHE A 142 -15.79 -0.76 6.21
C PHE A 142 -15.44 0.34 7.20
N ALA A 143 -16.33 0.54 8.17
CA ALA A 143 -16.18 1.54 9.22
C ALA A 143 -15.11 1.11 10.23
N SER A 144 -15.02 -0.19 10.51
CA SER A 144 -14.01 -0.76 11.39
C SER A 144 -13.75 -2.23 11.09
N TRP A 145 -12.71 -2.78 11.71
CA TRP A 145 -12.40 -4.20 11.63
C TRP A 145 -11.75 -4.69 12.92
N GLU A 146 -11.94 -5.96 13.20
CA GLU A 146 -11.33 -6.69 14.30
C GLU A 146 -10.53 -7.86 13.75
N VAL A 147 -9.39 -8.14 14.38
CA VAL A 147 -8.52 -9.26 14.04
C VAL A 147 -8.37 -10.12 15.28
N SER A 148 -8.58 -11.43 15.16
CA SER A 148 -8.36 -12.34 16.28
C SER A 148 -6.89 -12.34 16.71
N ASP A 149 -6.63 -12.70 17.98
CA ASP A 149 -5.27 -12.71 18.54
C ASP A 149 -4.29 -13.62 17.76
N ASP A 150 -4.81 -14.68 17.14
CA ASP A 150 -4.05 -15.62 16.30
C ASP A 150 -4.03 -15.25 14.81
N ALA A 151 -4.62 -14.10 14.44
CA ALA A 151 -4.76 -13.59 13.08
C ALA A 151 -5.44 -14.55 12.07
N THR A 152 -6.27 -15.48 12.55
CA THR A 152 -6.99 -16.42 11.67
C THR A 152 -8.39 -15.93 11.29
N HIS A 153 -8.96 -14.99 12.03
CA HIS A 153 -10.29 -14.44 11.80
C HIS A 153 -10.24 -12.92 11.70
N TYR A 154 -10.98 -12.40 10.72
CA TYR A 154 -11.14 -10.97 10.47
C TYR A 154 -12.63 -10.65 10.40
N THR A 155 -13.09 -9.77 11.27
CA THR A 155 -14.47 -9.28 11.28
C THR A 155 -14.46 -7.85 10.75
N PHE A 156 -15.33 -7.54 9.78
CA PHE A 156 -15.47 -6.21 9.19
C PHE A 156 -16.88 -5.69 9.48
N HIS A 157 -16.97 -4.39 9.77
CA HIS A 157 -18.22 -3.70 10.09
C HIS A 157 -18.53 -2.63 9.05
#